data_AF-A0A382U939-F1
#
_entry.id   AF-A0A382U939-F1
#
_cell.length_a   1.000
_cell.length_b   1.000
_cell.length_c   1.000
_cell.angle_alpha   90.00
_cell.angle_beta   90.00
_cell.angle_gamma   90.00
#
_symmetry.space_group_name_H-M   'P 1'
#
loop_
_entity.id
_entity.type
_entity.pdbx_description
1 polymer ?
#
loop_
_entity_poly.entity_id
_entity_poly.type
_entity_poly.pdbx_seq_one_letter_code
_entity_poly.pdbx_strand_id
1 'polypeptide(L)' 'VETKIVFNKPYLTGKEIGYITEAHERGLLAGDGHFTRLCSSWLEKNTGCKKA' A
#
# COMPACT_ATOMS: atom_id res chain seq x y z
N VAL A 1 -10.62 30.46 12.66
CA VAL A 1 -10.97 29.05 12.94
C VAL A 1 -9.76 28.43 13.60
N GLU A 2 -9.91 27.96 14.83
CA GLU A 2 -8.80 27.34 15.58
C GLU A 2 -8.43 26.02 14.90
N THR A 3 -7.21 25.94 14.34
CA THR A 3 -6.75 24.76 13.63
C THR A 3 -6.33 23.71 14.65
N LYS A 4 -7.25 22.79 14.98
CA LYS A 4 -6.99 21.67 15.88
C LYS A 4 -5.88 20.78 15.30
N ILE A 5 -4.73 20.73 15.98
CA ILE A 5 -3.63 19.83 15.62
C ILE A 5 -4.05 18.40 16.01
N VAL A 6 -4.15 17.52 15.02
CA VAL A 6 -4.50 16.11 15.23
C VAL A 6 -3.23 15.28 15.37
N PHE A 7 -3.29 14.22 16.18
CA PHE A 7 -2.16 13.31 16.42
C PHE A 7 -1.63 12.67 15.13
N ASN A 8 -2.54 12.24 14.25
CA ASN A 8 -2.22 11.64 12.97
C ASN A 8 -3.28 12.02 11.93
N LYS A 9 -2.85 12.22 10.69
CA LYS A 9 -3.71 12.37 9.51
C LYS A 9 -3.15 11.44 8.42
N PRO A 10 -3.87 10.38 8.04
CA PRO A 10 -3.44 9.49 6.97
C PRO A 10 -3.10 10.28 5.70
N TYR A 11 -1.95 9.97 5.10
CA TYR A 11 -1.57 10.53 3.81
C TYR A 11 -2.25 9.72 2.71
N LEU A 12 -2.96 10.42 1.82
CA LEU A 12 -3.63 9.81 0.67
C LEU A 12 -2.89 10.20 -0.61
N THR A 13 -2.52 9.19 -1.38
CA THR A 13 -1.85 9.31 -2.69
C THR A 13 -2.84 9.49 -3.84
N GLY A 14 -4.12 9.14 -3.63
CA GLY A 14 -5.18 9.21 -4.64
C GLY A 14 -5.29 7.98 -5.54
N LYS A 15 -4.41 6.98 -5.38
CA LYS A 15 -4.40 5.73 -6.18
C LYS A 15 -5.01 4.54 -5.45
N GLU A 16 -5.37 4.69 -4.19
CA GLU A 16 -5.77 3.60 -3.29
C GLU A 16 -6.96 2.83 -3.85
N ILE A 17 -8.02 3.53 -4.25
CA ILE A 17 -9.23 2.91 -4.77
C ILE A 17 -8.94 2.17 -6.09
N GLY A 18 -8.10 2.74 -6.96
CA GLY A 18 -7.72 2.09 -8.21
C GLY A 18 -7.00 0.76 -7.98
N TYR A 19 -6.03 0.71 -7.06
CA TYR A 19 -5.32 -0.54 -6.75
C TYR A 19 -6.19 -1.55 -6.00
N ILE A 20 -7.14 -1.11 -5.17
CA ILE A 20 -8.13 -2.01 -4.54
C ILE A 20 -9.04 -2.63 -5.60
N THR A 21 -9.53 -1.83 -6.56
CA THR A 21 -10.33 -2.33 -7.68
C THR A 21 -9.54 -3.33 -8.52
N GLU A 22 -8.28 -3.03 -8.85
CA GLU A 22 -7.43 -3.96 -9.61
C GLU A 22 -7.21 -5.29 -8.86
N ALA A 23 -7.02 -5.25 -7.53
CA ALA A 23 -6.89 -6.47 -6.73
C ALA A 23 -8.19 -7.30 -6.76
N HIS A 24 -9.34 -6.63 -6.71
CA HIS A 24 -10.65 -7.25 -6.81
C HIS A 24 -10.86 -7.89 -8.19
N GLU A 25 -10.56 -7.18 -9.28
CA GLU A 25 -10.66 -7.67 -10.66
C GLU A 25 -9.75 -8.88 -10.92
N ARG A 26 -8.59 -8.94 -10.27
CA ARG A 26 -7.68 -10.09 -10.31
C ARG A 26 -8.21 -11.31 -9.53
N GLY A 27 -9.29 -11.17 -8.76
CA GLY A 27 -9.86 -12.24 -7.93
C GLY A 27 -8.97 -12.68 -6.76
N LEU A 28 -7.95 -11.89 -6.40
CA LEU A 28 -6.95 -12.24 -5.39
C LEU A 28 -6.86 -11.13 -4.34
N LEU A 29 -7.72 -11.21 -3.32
CA LEU A 29 -7.72 -10.32 -2.16
C LEU A 29 -7.02 -10.92 -0.92
N ALA A 30 -6.68 -12.21 -0.97
CA ALA A 30 -5.90 -12.86 0.07
C ALA A 30 -4.43 -12.41 0.04
N GLY A 31 -3.68 -12.74 1.11
CA GLY A 31 -2.24 -12.50 1.19
C GLY A 31 -1.45 -13.17 0.07
N ASP A 32 -0.18 -12.79 -0.07
CA ASP A 32 0.74 -13.29 -1.10
C ASP A 32 0.23 -13.13 -2.54
N GLY A 33 -0.64 -12.15 -2.76
CA GLY A 33 -1.17 -11.79 -4.07
C GLY A 33 -0.22 -10.96 -4.93
N HIS A 34 -0.75 -10.41 -6.02
CA HIS A 34 0.02 -9.57 -6.95
C HIS A 34 0.68 -8.38 -6.25
N PHE A 35 -0.12 -7.60 -5.50
CA PHE A 35 0.38 -6.41 -4.83
C PHE A 35 1.30 -6.72 -3.65
N THR A 36 1.09 -7.83 -2.92
CA THR A 36 2.03 -8.28 -1.88
C THR A 36 3.42 -8.48 -2.45
N ARG A 37 3.54 -9.19 -3.58
CA ARG A 37 4.84 -9.40 -4.25
C ARG A 37 5.46 -8.10 -4.73
N LEU A 38 4.67 -7.19 -5.32
CA LEU A 38 5.17 -5.88 -5.72
C LEU A 38 5.72 -5.08 -4.54
N CYS A 39 5.01 -5.08 -3.41
CA CYS A 39 5.45 -4.44 -2.19
C CYS A 39 6.73 -5.07 -1.63
N SER A 40 6.80 -6.40 -1.51
CA SER A 40 8.01 -7.10 -1.03
C SER A 40 9.22 -6.81 -1.92
N SER A 41 9.08 -6.92 -3.25
CA SER A 41 10.17 -6.63 -4.19
C SER A 41 10.62 -5.16 -4.12
N TRP A 42 9.67 -4.22 -3.95
CA TRP A 42 10.02 -2.82 -3.76
C TRP A 42 10.80 -2.61 -2.45
N LEU A 43 10.35 -3.22 -1.35
CA LEU A 43 11.03 -3.11 -0.05
C LEU A 43 12.43 -3.71 -0.09
N GLU A 44 12.61 -4.91 -0.62
CA GLU A 44 13.91 -5.58 -0.76
C GLU A 44 14.87 -4.72 -1.59
N LYS A 45 14.39 -4.17 -2.71
CA LYS A 45 15.20 -3.30 -3.59
C LYS A 45 15.61 -1.99 -2.92
N ASN A 46 14.70 -1.34 -2.19
CA ASN A 46 14.93 0.01 -1.67
C ASN A 46 15.55 0.03 -0.27
N THR A 47 15.40 -1.03 0.50
CA THR A 47 15.96 -1.13 1.87
C THR A 47 17.19 -2.01 1.94
N GLY A 48 17.40 -2.91 0.96
CA GLY A 48 18.48 -3.91 0.96
C GLY A 48 18.22 -5.08 1.92
N CYS A 49 17.03 -5.20 2.50
CA CYS A 49 16.67 -6.36 3.28
C CYS A 49 16.63 -7.62 2.39
N LYS A 50 16.95 -8.78 2.99
CA LYS A 50 17.00 -10.05 2.23
C LYS A 50 15.63 -10.60 1.86
N LYS A 51 14.61 -10.30 2.66
CA LYS A 51 13.24 -10.76 2.47
C LYS A 51 12.29 -9.82 3.21
N ALA A 52 11.26 -9.33 2.52
CA ALA A 52 10.21 -8.48 3.07
C ALA A 52 8.86 -9.20 3.14
#